data_AF-A0A1I1L4J0-F1
#
_entry.id   AF-A0A1I1L4J0-F1
#
_cell.length_a   1.000
_cell.length_b   1.000
_cell.length_c   1.000
_cell.angle_alpha   90.00
_cell.angle_beta   90.00
_cell.angle_gamma   90.00
#
_symmetry.space_group_name_H-M   'P 1'
#
loop_
_entity.id
_entity.type
_entity.pdbx_description
1 polymer ?
#
loop_
_entity_poly.entity_id
_entity_poly.type
_entity_poly.pdbx_seq_one_letter_code
_entity_poly.pdbx_strand_id
1 'polypeptide(L)'
;MTTDETPIPNEYYEQLLPLIKTVESLRESIIFENTITTEERHTARRLLHTTKRPLEEAREILPGSDPGAEIDCKREPDEFDDYEEALTHIERRLGRLLQCARDEHPDEYRYSDSPEDKFETALESVTALRDLLPDVDTESKLTTDFDIRTEAGYDHVDGRGHGDGRWLEYQLQRALHRWGYRAETRQTLFSLEIDVVALREEKQQEPTDWIVAQCKDWESGTITPGTIFRLCTVAFACRAMPVLCHTTELTTRAEDLARELEVRVLELEDLERGELPTPKVAKPAAELHEWKLQYRVRENRGDLPWLFRREPGKRFSYVPGFKPVGKDCEYEPIDDPDDDTHPAAGH
;
A
#
# COMPACT_ATOMS: atom_id res chain seq x y z
N MET A 1 25.58 44.77 21.20
CA MET A 1 26.53 43.65 21.15
C MET A 1 25.70 42.39 21.04
N THR A 2 25.51 41.95 19.80
CA THR A 2 24.85 40.70 19.43
C THR A 2 25.79 39.57 19.78
N THR A 3 25.42 38.77 20.78
CA THR A 3 26.12 37.52 21.07
C THR A 3 25.74 36.52 20.00
N ASP A 4 26.73 36.29 19.17
CA ASP A 4 26.91 35.23 18.20
C ASP A 4 26.79 33.88 18.93
N GLU A 5 25.58 33.33 18.98
CA GLU A 5 25.37 31.92 19.33
C GLU A 5 25.58 31.13 18.05
N THR A 6 26.81 30.63 17.88
CA THR A 6 27.12 29.59 16.91
C THR A 6 26.08 28.47 17.02
N PRO A 7 25.34 28.13 15.94
CA PRO A 7 24.41 27.02 16.00
C PRO A 7 25.22 25.76 16.27
N ILE A 8 24.93 25.10 17.39
CA ILE A 8 25.42 23.75 17.67
C ILE A 8 25.03 22.92 16.43
N PRO A 9 25.98 22.24 15.75
CA PRO A 9 25.64 21.39 14.62
C PRO A 9 24.55 20.44 15.09
N ASN A 10 23.39 20.50 14.44
CA ASN A 10 22.28 19.66 14.84
C ASN A 10 22.75 18.20 14.75
N GLU A 11 22.76 17.50 15.89
CA GLU A 11 23.22 16.10 16.00
C GLU A 11 22.49 15.20 14.98
N TYR A 12 21.24 15.54 14.66
CA TYR A 12 20.50 14.90 13.57
C TYR A 12 21.17 15.05 12.22
N TYR A 13 21.63 16.24 11.84
CA TYR A 13 22.22 16.50 10.52
C TYR A 13 23.58 15.80 10.35
N GLU A 14 24.37 15.75 11.42
CA GLU A 14 25.66 15.07 11.47
C GLU A 14 25.53 13.55 11.26
N GLN A 15 24.41 12.96 11.67
CA GLN A 15 24.14 11.52 11.57
C GLN A 15 23.30 11.14 10.33
N LEU A 16 22.28 11.95 9.98
CA LEU A 16 21.26 11.61 8.99
C LEU A 16 21.76 11.69 7.55
N LEU A 17 22.54 12.72 7.20
CA LEU A 17 23.05 12.86 5.83
C LEU A 17 24.04 11.76 5.42
N PRO A 18 25.07 11.43 6.21
CA PRO A 18 25.95 10.34 5.83
C PRO A 18 25.20 9.00 5.88
N LEU A 19 24.20 8.83 6.75
CA LEU A 19 23.32 7.63 6.72
C LEU A 19 22.54 7.49 5.40
N ILE A 20 21.90 8.56 4.92
CA ILE A 20 21.18 8.54 3.62
C ILE A 20 22.13 8.17 2.48
N LYS A 21 23.37 8.69 2.50
CA LYS A 21 24.39 8.35 1.50
C LYS A 21 24.89 6.92 1.60
N THR A 22 25.07 6.39 2.82
CA THR A 22 25.46 4.99 3.05
C THR A 22 24.37 4.04 2.53
N VAL A 23 23.09 4.33 2.78
CA VAL A 23 21.95 3.56 2.23
C VAL A 23 21.93 3.60 0.70
N GLU A 24 22.18 4.77 0.09
CA GLU A 24 22.25 4.90 -1.36
C GLU A 24 23.44 4.13 -1.95
N SER A 25 24.62 4.25 -1.34
CA SER A 25 25.84 3.55 -1.75
C SER A 25 25.68 2.03 -1.68
N LEU A 26 25.06 1.53 -0.60
CA LEU A 26 24.70 0.12 -0.44
C LEU A 26 23.70 -0.34 -1.51
N ARG A 27 22.74 0.51 -1.89
CA ARG A 27 21.79 0.19 -2.96
C ARG A 27 22.47 0.08 -4.32
N GLU A 28 23.48 0.91 -4.57
CA GLU A 28 24.28 0.89 -5.80
C GLU A 28 25.23 -0.32 -5.85
N SER A 29 25.85 -0.68 -4.72
CA SER A 29 26.77 -1.83 -4.67
C SER A 29 26.04 -3.16 -4.91
N ILE A 30 24.83 -3.33 -4.35
CA ILE A 30 23.99 -4.53 -4.55
C ILE A 30 23.66 -4.79 -6.03
N ILE A 31 23.71 -3.79 -6.91
CA ILE A 31 23.48 -3.98 -8.36
C ILE A 31 24.51 -4.93 -8.97
N PHE A 32 25.76 -4.86 -8.49
CA PHE A 32 26.88 -5.64 -9.02
C PHE A 32 27.11 -6.95 -8.26
N GLU A 33 26.29 -7.24 -7.25
CA GLU A 33 26.42 -8.43 -6.42
C GLU A 33 25.97 -9.67 -7.19
N ASN A 34 26.84 -10.69 -7.25
CA ASN A 34 26.59 -11.93 -8.00
C ASN A 34 26.31 -13.13 -7.08
N THR A 35 26.47 -12.98 -5.77
CA THR A 35 26.20 -14.04 -4.78
C THR A 35 24.71 -14.24 -4.50
N ILE A 36 23.89 -13.21 -4.70
CA ILE A 36 22.43 -13.23 -4.49
C ILE A 36 21.66 -13.41 -5.80
N THR A 37 20.47 -14.00 -5.71
CA THR A 37 19.56 -14.17 -6.85
C THR A 37 19.05 -12.83 -7.38
N THR A 38 18.55 -12.82 -8.61
CA THR A 38 17.96 -11.61 -9.22
C THR A 38 16.77 -11.10 -8.43
N GLU A 39 15.95 -12.00 -7.86
CA GLU A 39 14.80 -11.65 -7.04
C GLU A 39 15.21 -11.01 -5.71
N GLU A 40 16.16 -11.64 -4.98
CA GLU A 40 16.74 -11.07 -3.75
C GLU A 40 17.39 -9.70 -4.00
N ARG A 41 18.11 -9.55 -5.12
CA ARG A 41 18.71 -8.26 -5.52
C ARG A 41 17.66 -7.17 -5.73
N HIS A 42 16.52 -7.50 -6.35
CA HIS A 42 15.43 -6.55 -6.54
C HIS A 42 14.75 -6.20 -5.22
N THR A 43 14.47 -7.19 -4.38
CA THR A 43 13.86 -7.00 -3.06
C THR A 43 14.77 -6.19 -2.14
N ALA A 44 16.08 -6.48 -2.10
CA ALA A 44 17.05 -5.73 -1.31
C ALA A 44 17.15 -4.26 -1.74
N ARG A 45 17.19 -3.99 -3.06
CA ARG A 45 17.18 -2.62 -3.58
C ARG A 45 15.90 -1.87 -3.25
N ARG A 46 14.78 -2.56 -3.24
CA ARG A 46 13.49 -1.99 -2.86
C ARG A 46 13.47 -1.65 -1.37
N LEU A 47 13.92 -2.55 -0.51
CA LEU A 47 14.02 -2.30 0.94
C LEU A 47 14.93 -1.11 1.22
N LEU A 48 16.09 -0.99 0.57
CA LEU A 48 16.96 0.19 0.71
C LEU A 48 16.32 1.49 0.20
N HIS A 49 15.50 1.41 -0.85
CA HIS A 49 14.71 2.57 -1.30
C HIS A 49 13.64 2.95 -0.27
N THR A 50 12.95 1.95 0.31
CA THR A 50 11.96 2.13 1.38
C THR A 50 12.60 2.62 2.68
N THR A 51 13.86 2.27 2.98
CA THR A 51 14.64 2.82 4.10
C THR A 51 14.99 4.29 3.86
N LYS A 52 15.39 4.65 2.64
CA LYS A 52 15.87 6.00 2.31
C LYS A 52 14.76 7.05 2.42
N ARG A 53 13.56 6.75 1.93
CA ARG A 53 12.47 7.73 1.83
C ARG A 53 12.06 8.32 3.20
N PRO A 54 11.79 7.51 4.25
CA PRO A 54 11.54 8.03 5.60
C PRO A 54 12.69 8.90 6.14
N LEU A 55 13.95 8.58 5.82
CA LEU A 55 15.09 9.40 6.24
C LEU A 55 15.12 10.78 5.56
N GLU A 56 14.73 10.85 4.29
CA GLU A 56 14.56 12.12 3.59
C GLU A 56 13.38 12.92 4.13
N GLU A 57 12.26 12.26 4.46
CA GLU A 57 11.10 12.89 5.11
C GLU A 57 11.44 13.40 6.52
N ALA A 58 12.16 12.61 7.33
CA ALA A 58 12.63 13.03 8.66
C ALA A 58 13.52 14.28 8.59
N ARG A 59 14.37 14.37 7.56
CA ARG A 59 15.19 15.55 7.32
C ARG A 59 14.33 16.79 7.12
N GLU A 60 13.24 16.72 6.38
CA GLU A 60 12.37 17.88 6.12
C GLU A 60 11.66 18.39 7.38
N ILE A 61 11.48 17.52 8.38
CA ILE A 61 10.72 17.80 9.60
C ILE A 61 11.62 18.31 10.74
N LEU A 62 12.89 17.88 10.79
CA LEU A 62 13.81 18.17 11.88
C LEU A 62 14.36 19.62 11.85
N PRO A 63 14.43 20.32 13.00
CA PRO A 63 14.84 21.72 13.07
C PRO A 63 16.31 21.90 12.67
N GLY A 64 16.61 22.87 11.80
CA GLY A 64 18.00 23.11 11.33
C GLY A 64 18.38 22.36 10.05
N SER A 65 17.47 21.57 9.49
CA SER A 65 17.53 21.17 8.08
C SER A 65 17.11 22.35 7.21
N ASP A 66 18.00 22.85 6.35
CA ASP A 66 17.59 23.71 5.24
C ASP A 66 16.91 22.83 4.18
N PRO A 67 15.58 22.93 3.97
CA PRO A 67 14.86 22.08 3.03
C PRO A 67 15.31 22.29 1.57
N GLY A 68 16.03 23.39 1.31
CA GLY A 68 16.58 23.73 -0.01
C GLY A 68 18.10 23.52 -0.12
N ALA A 69 18.79 23.08 0.93
CA ALA A 69 20.21 22.75 0.81
C ALA A 69 20.35 21.46 0.01
N GLU A 70 20.97 21.55 -1.17
CA GLU A 70 21.46 20.38 -1.88
C GLU A 70 22.26 19.52 -0.89
N ILE A 71 22.03 18.19 -0.91
CA ILE A 71 22.81 17.23 -0.13
C ILE A 71 24.27 17.64 -0.27
N ASP A 72 24.93 18.12 0.78
CA ASP A 72 26.30 18.62 0.65
C ASP A 72 27.15 17.48 0.08
N CYS A 73 27.50 17.60 -1.20
CA CYS A 73 28.18 16.57 -1.97
C CYS A 73 29.55 16.22 -1.36
N LYS A 74 30.05 17.04 -0.41
CA LYS A 74 31.33 16.86 0.26
C LYS A 74 31.35 15.84 1.40
N ARG A 75 30.19 15.49 1.98
CA ARG A 75 30.15 14.51 3.09
C ARG A 75 30.16 13.10 2.52
N GLU A 76 31.24 12.36 2.68
CA GLU A 76 31.37 11.02 2.09
C GLU A 76 30.43 10.01 2.78
N PRO A 77 29.94 8.98 2.06
CA PRO A 77 29.25 7.85 2.69
C PRO A 77 30.21 7.15 3.66
N ASP A 78 29.65 6.38 4.59
CA ASP A 78 30.50 5.56 5.45
C ASP A 78 31.13 4.43 4.63
N GLU A 79 32.44 4.24 4.79
CA GLU A 79 33.12 3.07 4.26
C GLU A 79 32.71 1.83 5.07
N PHE A 80 32.46 0.73 4.36
CA PHE A 80 32.15 -0.57 4.93
C PHE A 80 32.82 -1.66 4.08
N ASP A 81 33.36 -2.68 4.75
CA ASP A 81 34.10 -3.77 4.09
C ASP A 81 33.15 -4.88 3.58
N ASP A 82 32.01 -5.07 4.25
CA ASP A 82 30.98 -6.06 3.88
C ASP A 82 29.54 -5.62 4.24
N TYR A 83 28.56 -6.43 3.84
CA TYR A 83 27.14 -6.15 4.07
C TYR A 83 26.73 -6.24 5.55
N GLU A 84 27.35 -7.13 6.34
CA GLU A 84 27.04 -7.25 7.78
C GLU A 84 27.51 -5.97 8.50
N GLU A 85 28.69 -5.46 8.16
CA GLU A 85 29.23 -4.21 8.68
C GLU A 85 28.37 -3.02 8.26
N ALA A 86 27.98 -2.94 6.98
CA ALA A 86 27.12 -1.89 6.45
C ALA A 86 25.78 -1.82 7.21
N LEU A 87 25.10 -2.97 7.35
CA LEU A 87 23.80 -3.05 8.04
C LEU A 87 23.94 -2.73 9.53
N THR A 88 24.97 -3.25 10.18
CA THR A 88 25.24 -2.95 11.60
C THR A 88 25.55 -1.47 11.81
N HIS A 89 26.21 -0.82 10.85
CA HIS A 89 26.46 0.62 10.88
C HIS A 89 25.17 1.43 10.73
N ILE A 90 24.31 1.05 9.77
CA ILE A 90 23.01 1.68 9.51
C ILE A 90 22.11 1.56 10.75
N GLU A 91 21.93 0.35 11.29
CA GLU A 91 21.12 0.09 12.50
C GLU A 91 21.59 0.91 13.69
N ARG A 92 22.90 0.94 13.94
CA ARG A 92 23.48 1.72 15.06
C ARG A 92 23.20 3.21 14.95
N ARG A 93 23.23 3.76 13.73
CA ARG A 93 22.91 5.19 13.51
C ARG A 93 21.43 5.47 13.64
N LEU A 94 20.59 4.61 13.09
CA LEU A 94 19.14 4.68 13.27
C LEU A 94 18.76 4.61 14.76
N GLY A 95 19.35 3.70 15.53
CA GLY A 95 19.12 3.60 16.97
C GLY A 95 19.53 4.86 17.73
N ARG A 96 20.63 5.52 17.36
CA ARG A 96 21.02 6.82 17.93
C ARG A 96 20.04 7.93 17.58
N LEU A 97 19.65 8.04 16.31
CA LEU A 97 18.69 9.05 15.84
C LEU A 97 17.34 8.90 16.53
N LEU A 98 16.89 7.66 16.69
CA LEU A 98 15.66 7.30 17.39
C LEU A 98 15.72 7.64 18.88
N GLN A 99 16.84 7.36 19.55
CA GLN A 99 17.05 7.78 20.94
C GLN A 99 17.01 9.31 21.07
N CYS A 100 17.68 10.05 20.18
CA CYS A 100 17.65 11.50 20.19
C CYS A 100 16.21 12.02 19.97
N ALA A 101 15.47 11.47 19.01
CA ALA A 101 14.08 11.84 18.72
C ALA A 101 13.15 11.68 19.94
N ARG A 102 13.32 10.58 20.68
CA ARG A 102 12.55 10.30 21.91
C ARG A 102 12.91 11.25 23.06
N ASP A 103 14.17 11.62 23.18
CA ASP A 103 14.66 12.48 24.25
C ASP A 103 14.26 13.97 24.03
N GLU A 104 14.21 14.43 22.76
CA GLU A 104 13.93 15.84 22.43
C GLU A 104 12.44 16.15 22.21
N HIS A 105 11.62 15.21 21.71
CA HIS A 105 10.24 15.49 21.31
C HIS A 105 9.18 14.46 21.78
N PRO A 106 9.08 14.14 23.09
CA PRO A 106 8.19 13.08 23.57
C PRO A 106 6.68 13.33 23.41
N ASP A 107 6.23 14.58 23.24
CA ASP A 107 4.79 14.94 23.25
C ASP A 107 4.34 15.91 22.13
N GLU A 108 5.23 16.36 21.24
CA GLU A 108 4.95 17.47 20.30
C GLU A 108 4.33 17.01 18.97
N TYR A 109 4.52 15.75 18.59
CA TYR A 109 3.97 15.17 17.36
C TYR A 109 2.82 14.21 17.67
N ARG A 110 1.60 14.73 17.78
CA ARG A 110 0.40 13.91 17.57
C ARG A 110 0.29 13.69 16.06
N TYR A 111 0.15 12.45 15.60
CA TYR A 111 0.02 11.96 14.21
C TYR A 111 1.30 11.35 13.60
N SER A 112 1.10 10.38 12.71
CA SER A 112 2.05 9.42 12.07
C SER A 112 3.11 10.05 11.15
N ASP A 113 3.56 11.24 11.49
CA ASP A 113 4.50 12.02 10.69
C ASP A 113 5.61 12.59 11.60
N SER A 114 5.92 11.91 12.70
CA SER A 114 7.01 12.27 13.60
C SER A 114 8.36 11.76 13.08
N PRO A 115 9.49 12.43 13.38
CA PRO A 115 10.82 11.90 13.06
C PRO A 115 11.08 10.50 13.66
N GLU A 116 10.50 10.20 14.83
CA GLU A 116 10.55 8.88 15.45
C GLU A 116 9.93 7.81 14.54
N ASP A 117 8.70 8.03 14.06
CA ASP A 117 8.01 7.09 13.16
C ASP A 117 8.81 6.83 11.87
N LYS A 118 9.46 7.88 11.35
CA LYS A 118 10.32 7.76 10.16
C LYS A 118 11.56 6.92 10.43
N PHE A 119 12.19 7.07 11.59
CA PHE A 119 13.36 6.27 11.98
C PHE A 119 12.97 4.81 12.28
N GLU A 120 11.81 4.56 12.88
CA GLU A 120 11.27 3.21 13.08
C GLU A 120 10.99 2.50 11.75
N THR A 121 10.30 3.18 10.82
CA THR A 121 10.03 2.64 9.47
C THR A 121 11.32 2.30 8.71
N ALA A 122 12.34 3.16 8.83
CA ALA A 122 13.65 2.92 8.23
C ALA A 122 14.34 1.71 8.87
N LEU A 123 14.24 1.54 10.19
CA LEU A 123 14.84 0.42 10.93
C LEU A 123 14.17 -0.91 10.58
N GLU A 124 12.83 -0.96 10.51
CA GLU A 124 12.08 -2.16 10.08
C GLU A 124 12.51 -2.63 8.69
N SER A 125 12.69 -1.69 7.75
CA SER A 125 13.14 -1.99 6.39
C SER A 125 14.57 -2.53 6.36
N VAL A 126 15.44 -2.07 7.27
CA VAL A 126 16.83 -2.55 7.40
C VAL A 126 16.88 -3.93 8.06
N THR A 127 16.02 -4.20 9.05
CA THR A 127 15.88 -5.52 9.65
C THR A 127 15.37 -6.55 8.63
N ALA A 128 14.35 -6.20 7.84
CA ALA A 128 13.87 -7.07 6.76
C ALA A 128 14.93 -7.32 5.67
N LEU A 129 15.83 -6.34 5.44
CA LEU A 129 16.96 -6.49 4.54
C LEU A 129 18.02 -7.44 5.11
N ARG A 130 18.23 -7.43 6.43
CA ARG A 130 19.15 -8.33 7.12
C ARG A 130 18.72 -9.79 6.97
N ASP A 131 17.42 -10.07 7.12
CA ASP A 131 16.85 -11.42 6.96
C ASP A 131 16.94 -11.96 5.52
N LEU A 132 17.12 -11.06 4.54
CA LEU A 132 17.16 -11.38 3.11
C LEU A 132 18.57 -11.68 2.60
N LEU A 133 19.62 -11.06 3.17
CA LEU A 133 20.98 -11.21 2.65
C LEU A 133 21.64 -12.50 3.18
N PRO A 134 22.19 -13.37 2.29
CA PRO A 134 22.91 -14.55 2.72
C PRO A 134 24.20 -14.18 3.45
N ASP A 135 24.64 -15.05 4.36
CA ASP A 135 25.84 -14.89 5.19
C ASP A 135 25.85 -13.68 6.14
N VAL A 136 24.71 -13.02 6.32
CA VAL A 136 24.49 -12.04 7.40
C VAL A 136 23.76 -12.74 8.55
N ASP A 137 24.27 -12.57 9.77
CA ASP A 137 23.60 -13.07 10.97
C ASP A 137 22.23 -12.40 11.12
N THR A 138 21.17 -13.21 11.17
CA THR A 138 19.77 -12.76 11.29
C THR A 138 19.52 -12.06 12.61
N GLU A 139 20.28 -12.40 13.66
CA GLU A 139 20.23 -11.67 14.93
C GLU A 139 21.16 -10.45 14.86
N SER A 140 20.58 -9.25 14.78
CA SER A 140 21.36 -8.02 14.99
C SER A 140 21.97 -8.04 16.40
N LYS A 141 23.29 -7.89 16.50
CA LYS A 141 24.02 -7.84 17.78
C LYS A 141 23.73 -6.58 18.61
N LEU A 142 22.91 -5.66 18.10
CA LEU A 142 22.59 -4.36 18.69
C LEU A 142 21.13 -4.22 19.13
N THR A 143 20.23 -5.13 18.74
CA THR A 143 18.80 -5.07 19.09
C THR A 143 18.52 -5.30 20.59
N THR A 144 19.53 -5.68 21.37
CA THR A 144 19.37 -5.93 22.81
C THR A 144 19.57 -4.68 23.69
N ASP A 145 20.20 -3.61 23.18
CA ASP A 145 20.55 -2.41 23.98
C ASP A 145 19.74 -1.16 23.62
N PHE A 146 19.08 -1.16 22.46
CA PHE A 146 18.05 -0.19 22.17
C PHE A 146 16.73 -0.85 22.50
N ASP A 147 15.98 -0.29 23.47
CA ASP A 147 14.53 -0.52 23.57
C ASP A 147 13.90 0.00 22.27
N ILE A 148 14.14 -0.69 21.16
CA ILE A 148 13.26 -0.67 20.01
C ILE A 148 11.92 -0.96 20.64
N ARG A 149 10.94 -0.12 20.33
CA ARG A 149 9.57 -0.43 20.64
C ARG A 149 9.19 -1.58 19.71
N THR A 150 9.71 -2.77 19.96
CA THR A 150 9.41 -3.99 19.22
C THR A 150 7.96 -4.45 19.48
N GLU A 151 7.16 -3.60 20.15
CA GLU A 151 5.74 -3.80 20.47
C GLU A 151 4.91 -2.50 20.43
N ALA A 152 5.37 -1.37 19.87
CA ALA A 152 4.53 -0.15 19.87
C ALA A 152 4.58 0.63 18.57
N GLY A 153 3.82 0.17 17.58
CA GLY A 153 3.63 0.86 16.30
C GLY A 153 2.23 0.77 15.68
N TYR A 154 1.24 0.12 16.31
CA TYR A 154 -0.16 0.18 15.85
C TYR A 154 -1.19 0.25 16.99
N ASP A 155 -0.80 0.39 18.25
CA ASP A 155 -1.68 0.25 19.42
C ASP A 155 -2.33 1.57 19.92
N HIS A 156 -2.13 2.71 19.25
CA HIS A 156 -2.66 4.01 19.68
C HIS A 156 -3.71 4.63 18.74
N VAL A 157 -4.47 3.78 18.04
CA VAL A 157 -5.82 4.16 17.60
C VAL A 157 -6.80 3.41 18.49
N ASP A 158 -7.64 4.12 19.24
CA ASP A 158 -8.73 3.52 20.03
C ASP A 158 -9.43 2.44 19.20
N GLY A 159 -9.25 1.17 19.59
CA GLY A 159 -9.83 0.00 18.93
C GLY A 159 -8.91 -0.88 18.05
N ARG A 160 -7.60 -0.59 17.94
CA ARG A 160 -6.60 -1.49 17.31
C ARG A 160 -6.04 -2.50 18.33
N GLY A 161 -6.82 -3.50 18.71
CA GLY A 161 -6.26 -4.72 19.32
C GLY A 161 -5.82 -5.70 18.22
N HIS A 162 -4.83 -6.56 18.52
CA HIS A 162 -4.29 -7.63 17.66
C HIS A 162 -5.27 -8.23 16.62
N GLY A 163 -4.91 -8.10 15.33
CA GLY A 163 -4.74 -9.21 14.38
C GLY A 163 -5.93 -10.06 13.92
N ASP A 164 -7.05 -9.45 13.52
CA ASP A 164 -8.12 -10.19 12.81
C ASP A 164 -8.78 -9.38 11.69
N GLY A 165 -8.11 -8.35 11.14
CA GLY A 165 -8.67 -7.49 10.07
C GLY A 165 -9.86 -6.60 10.45
N ARG A 166 -10.39 -6.76 11.68
CA ARG A 166 -11.63 -6.10 12.17
C ARG A 166 -11.60 -4.59 12.09
N TRP A 167 -10.45 -4.00 12.39
CA TRP A 167 -10.31 -2.55 12.41
C TRP A 167 -10.47 -1.98 11.00
N LEU A 168 -9.83 -2.60 10.00
CA LEU A 168 -9.92 -2.15 8.62
C LEU A 168 -11.34 -2.32 8.07
N GLU A 169 -12.00 -3.44 8.41
CA GLU A 169 -13.42 -3.64 8.10
C GLU A 169 -14.31 -2.56 8.68
N TYR A 170 -14.08 -2.18 9.95
CA TYR A 170 -14.82 -1.12 10.61
C TYR A 170 -14.57 0.25 9.95
N GLN A 171 -13.34 0.56 9.56
CA GLN A 171 -13.05 1.81 8.84
C GLN A 171 -13.75 1.85 7.48
N LEU A 172 -13.69 0.75 6.72
CA LEU A 172 -14.38 0.64 5.44
C LEU A 172 -15.89 0.76 5.62
N GLN A 173 -16.47 0.08 6.62
CA GLN A 173 -17.89 0.18 6.96
C GLN A 173 -18.28 1.63 7.24
N ARG A 174 -17.51 2.37 8.04
CA ARG A 174 -17.77 3.79 8.31
C ARG A 174 -17.67 4.67 7.08
N ALA A 175 -16.68 4.42 6.21
CA ALA A 175 -16.54 5.15 4.95
C ALA A 175 -17.76 4.94 4.06
N LEU A 176 -18.21 3.68 3.91
CA LEU A 176 -19.42 3.32 3.16
C LEU A 176 -20.66 4.04 3.70
N HIS A 177 -20.85 4.11 5.02
CA HIS A 177 -21.94 4.89 5.61
C HIS A 177 -21.88 6.37 5.23
N ARG A 178 -20.68 6.99 5.27
CA ARG A 178 -20.51 8.38 4.82
C ARG A 178 -20.83 8.55 3.33
N TRP A 179 -20.57 7.53 2.52
CA TRP A 179 -20.84 7.53 1.08
C TRP A 179 -22.29 7.17 0.72
N GLY A 180 -23.19 7.08 1.71
CA GLY A 180 -24.62 6.82 1.49
C GLY A 180 -24.98 5.34 1.34
N TYR A 181 -24.21 4.45 1.96
CA TYR A 181 -24.48 3.01 2.00
C TYR A 181 -24.86 2.55 3.40
N ARG A 182 -25.81 1.62 3.47
CA ARG A 182 -25.94 0.73 4.62
C ARG A 182 -24.91 -0.39 4.48
N ALA A 183 -24.02 -0.56 5.46
CA ALA A 183 -22.95 -1.55 5.40
C ALA A 183 -22.93 -2.48 6.62
N GLU A 184 -22.69 -3.78 6.38
CA GLU A 184 -22.60 -4.82 7.40
C GLU A 184 -21.28 -5.59 7.24
N THR A 185 -20.65 -5.96 8.36
CA THR A 185 -19.37 -6.67 8.39
C THR A 185 -19.56 -8.17 8.61
N ARG A 186 -18.58 -9.00 8.22
CA ARG A 186 -18.52 -10.46 8.51
C ARG A 186 -19.79 -11.22 8.14
N GLN A 187 -20.33 -10.96 6.95
CA GLN A 187 -21.49 -11.69 6.46
C GLN A 187 -21.06 -13.04 5.87
N THR A 188 -21.86 -14.07 6.10
CA THR A 188 -21.59 -15.39 5.52
C THR A 188 -22.36 -15.57 4.23
N LEU A 189 -21.66 -15.88 3.14
CA LEU A 189 -22.24 -16.12 1.83
C LEU A 189 -21.54 -17.30 1.16
N PHE A 190 -22.31 -18.29 0.69
CA PHE A 190 -21.79 -19.58 0.19
C PHE A 190 -20.81 -20.28 1.17
N SER A 191 -21.09 -20.18 2.47
CA SER A 191 -20.20 -20.68 3.54
C SER A 191 -18.82 -20.03 3.57
N LEU A 192 -18.66 -18.86 2.94
CA LEU A 192 -17.48 -18.02 3.00
C LEU A 192 -17.79 -16.77 3.81
N GLU A 193 -16.86 -16.37 4.67
CA GLU A 193 -16.93 -15.07 5.34
C GLU A 193 -16.51 -13.97 4.36
N ILE A 194 -17.34 -12.93 4.31
CA ILE A 194 -17.14 -11.70 3.56
C ILE A 194 -17.02 -10.55 4.55
N ASP A 195 -15.89 -9.87 4.43
CA ASP A 195 -15.41 -8.91 5.43
C ASP A 195 -16.39 -7.73 5.54
N VAL A 196 -16.84 -7.15 4.41
CA VAL A 196 -17.88 -6.12 4.39
C VAL A 196 -18.80 -6.29 3.17
N VAL A 197 -20.11 -6.11 3.38
CA VAL A 197 -21.10 -5.94 2.31
C VAL A 197 -21.81 -4.60 2.48
N ALA A 198 -22.22 -3.99 1.38
CA ALA A 198 -22.91 -2.70 1.43
C ALA A 198 -24.02 -2.58 0.40
N LEU A 199 -25.03 -1.80 0.75
CA LEU A 199 -26.20 -1.50 -0.05
C LEU A 199 -26.39 0.02 -0.08
N ARG A 200 -26.34 0.62 -1.28
CA ARG A 200 -26.64 2.05 -1.42
C ARG A 200 -28.08 2.32 -1.00
N GLU A 201 -28.30 3.34 -0.18
CA GLU A 201 -29.62 3.69 0.35
C GLU A 201 -30.56 4.13 -0.77
N GLU A 202 -30.10 5.04 -1.63
CA GLU A 202 -30.83 5.48 -2.82
C GLU A 202 -30.32 4.76 -4.07
N LYS A 203 -31.14 3.88 -4.66
CA LYS A 203 -30.74 3.08 -5.84
C LYS A 203 -30.58 3.95 -7.08
N GLN A 204 -29.43 3.81 -7.72
CA GLN A 204 -29.09 4.47 -8.99
C GLN A 204 -29.19 3.51 -10.19
N GLN A 205 -29.53 2.23 -9.95
CA GLN A 205 -29.52 1.18 -10.96
C GLN A 205 -28.12 1.01 -11.56
N GLU A 206 -27.13 0.94 -10.68
CA GLU A 206 -25.73 0.70 -11.04
C GLU A 206 -25.17 -0.50 -10.26
N PRO A 207 -24.13 -1.18 -10.77
CA PRO A 207 -23.40 -2.19 -9.99
C PRO A 207 -22.91 -1.68 -8.64
N THR A 208 -22.64 -0.37 -8.57
CA THR A 208 -22.12 0.32 -7.39
C THR A 208 -23.15 0.43 -6.28
N ASP A 209 -24.43 0.11 -6.54
CA ASP A 209 -25.49 0.07 -5.54
C ASP A 209 -25.37 -1.11 -4.56
N TRP A 210 -24.57 -2.12 -4.92
CA TRP A 210 -24.27 -3.29 -4.11
C TRP A 210 -22.76 -3.51 -4.07
N ILE A 211 -22.21 -3.68 -2.88
CA ILE A 211 -20.77 -3.86 -2.67
C ILE A 211 -20.52 -5.16 -1.95
N VAL A 212 -19.55 -5.91 -2.46
CA VAL A 212 -18.90 -7.01 -1.76
C VAL A 212 -17.44 -6.62 -1.61
N ALA A 213 -16.97 -6.58 -0.36
CA ALA A 213 -15.64 -6.10 -0.06
C ALA A 213 -14.82 -7.09 0.76
N GLN A 214 -13.53 -7.09 0.48
CA GLN A 214 -12.50 -7.80 1.22
C GLN A 214 -11.50 -6.80 1.81
N CYS A 215 -11.14 -6.99 3.07
CA CYS A 215 -10.14 -6.24 3.81
C CYS A 215 -8.86 -7.06 3.98
N LYS A 216 -7.70 -6.44 3.74
CA LYS A 216 -6.39 -7.07 3.92
C LYS A 216 -5.44 -6.10 4.60
N ASP A 217 -5.16 -6.35 5.87
CA ASP A 217 -4.19 -5.57 6.65
C ASP A 217 -2.76 -6.01 6.37
N TRP A 218 -1.79 -5.31 6.97
CA TRP A 218 -0.36 -5.57 6.80
C TRP A 218 0.06 -6.95 7.32
N GLU A 219 -0.59 -7.48 8.36
CA GLU A 219 -0.38 -8.85 8.87
C GLU A 219 -0.90 -9.94 7.91
N SER A 220 -1.82 -9.61 7.01
CA SER A 220 -2.43 -10.56 6.07
C SER A 220 -1.48 -11.05 4.96
N GLY A 221 -0.25 -10.55 4.90
CA GLY A 221 0.72 -10.83 3.84
C GLY A 221 0.37 -10.19 2.49
N THR A 222 1.20 -10.40 1.47
CA THR A 222 1.03 -9.79 0.15
C THR A 222 -0.23 -10.30 -0.57
N ILE A 223 -0.98 -9.40 -1.19
CA ILE A 223 -2.18 -9.72 -1.96
C ILE A 223 -1.78 -10.35 -3.30
N THR A 224 -2.26 -11.57 -3.51
CA THR A 224 -1.97 -12.40 -4.69
C THR A 224 -3.15 -12.42 -5.66
N PRO A 225 -2.96 -12.90 -6.91
CA PRO A 225 -4.05 -13.15 -7.85
C PRO A 225 -5.21 -13.97 -7.27
N GLY A 226 -4.92 -14.91 -6.36
CA GLY A 226 -5.94 -15.74 -5.72
C GLY A 226 -6.94 -14.92 -4.91
N THR A 227 -6.49 -13.89 -4.20
CA THR A 227 -7.36 -12.96 -3.45
C THR A 227 -8.30 -12.22 -4.40
N ILE A 228 -7.76 -11.72 -5.53
CA ILE A 228 -8.55 -11.00 -6.53
C ILE A 228 -9.61 -11.91 -7.15
N PHE A 229 -9.25 -13.12 -7.57
CA PHE A 229 -10.22 -14.06 -8.15
C PHE A 229 -11.30 -14.44 -7.16
N ARG A 230 -10.95 -14.73 -5.89
CA ARG A 230 -11.92 -15.05 -4.84
C ARG A 230 -12.94 -13.92 -4.68
N LEU A 231 -12.46 -12.69 -4.47
CA LEU A 231 -13.32 -11.51 -4.34
C LEU A 231 -14.23 -11.35 -5.55
N CYS A 232 -13.66 -11.47 -6.75
CA CYS A 232 -14.41 -11.34 -8.00
C CYS A 232 -15.50 -12.39 -8.16
N THR A 233 -15.20 -13.66 -7.84
CA THR A 233 -16.18 -14.75 -7.94
C THR A 233 -17.36 -14.52 -7.01
N VAL A 234 -17.10 -14.10 -5.77
CA VAL A 234 -18.17 -13.82 -4.81
C VAL A 234 -18.99 -12.60 -5.24
N ALA A 235 -18.32 -11.50 -5.60
CA ALA A 235 -18.99 -10.29 -6.05
C ALA A 235 -19.85 -10.55 -7.30
N PHE A 236 -19.33 -11.31 -8.27
CA PHE A 236 -20.06 -11.76 -9.46
C PHE A 236 -21.34 -12.51 -9.09
N ALA A 237 -21.25 -13.49 -8.19
CA ALA A 237 -22.39 -14.28 -7.75
C ALA A 237 -23.46 -13.42 -7.03
N CYS A 238 -23.04 -12.34 -6.38
CA CYS A 238 -23.92 -11.37 -5.74
C CYS A 238 -24.41 -10.26 -6.69
N ARG A 239 -23.94 -10.22 -7.94
CA ARG A 239 -24.14 -9.10 -8.88
C ARG A 239 -23.72 -7.75 -8.29
N ALA A 240 -22.64 -7.75 -7.51
CA ALA A 240 -22.16 -6.60 -6.76
C ALA A 240 -20.81 -6.12 -7.29
N MET A 241 -20.46 -4.86 -6.98
CA MET A 241 -19.14 -4.30 -7.24
C MET A 241 -18.11 -4.87 -6.25
N PRO A 242 -17.01 -5.49 -6.73
CA PRO A 242 -15.90 -5.91 -5.88
C PRO A 242 -15.09 -4.70 -5.36
N VAL A 243 -14.86 -4.67 -4.05
CA VAL A 243 -13.99 -3.68 -3.40
C VAL A 243 -12.90 -4.41 -2.61
N LEU A 244 -11.65 -4.02 -2.80
CA LEU A 244 -10.52 -4.50 -2.02
C LEU A 244 -9.98 -3.34 -1.20
N CYS A 245 -10.13 -3.38 0.11
CA CYS A 245 -9.52 -2.41 1.01
C CYS A 245 -8.26 -3.03 1.63
N HIS A 246 -7.13 -2.31 1.59
CA HIS A 246 -5.89 -2.88 2.09
C HIS A 246 -4.95 -1.85 2.73
N THR A 247 -4.07 -2.36 3.58
CA THR A 247 -2.90 -1.65 4.10
C THR A 247 -1.59 -2.42 3.84
N THR A 248 -1.66 -3.45 2.99
CA THR A 248 -0.52 -4.29 2.56
C THR A 248 -0.26 -4.12 1.06
N GLU A 249 0.75 -4.78 0.52
CA GLU A 249 1.12 -4.68 -0.89
C GLU A 249 0.34 -5.66 -1.78
N LEU A 250 0.16 -5.29 -3.06
CA LEU A 250 -0.32 -6.18 -4.11
C LEU A 250 0.86 -6.64 -4.97
N THR A 251 0.87 -7.90 -5.37
CA THR A 251 1.77 -8.34 -6.46
C THR A 251 1.40 -7.64 -7.77
N THR A 252 2.36 -7.36 -8.65
CA THR A 252 2.10 -6.73 -9.97
C THR A 252 1.01 -7.47 -10.75
N ARG A 253 0.99 -8.81 -10.66
CA ARG A 253 -0.04 -9.61 -11.32
C ARG A 253 -1.44 -9.43 -10.69
N ALA A 254 -1.53 -9.25 -9.37
CA ALA A 254 -2.79 -8.95 -8.70
C ALA A 254 -3.29 -7.55 -9.06
N GLU A 255 -2.40 -6.56 -9.17
CA GLU A 255 -2.76 -5.21 -9.62
C GLU A 255 -3.30 -5.22 -11.05
N ASP A 256 -2.62 -5.92 -11.97
CA ASP A 256 -3.08 -6.07 -13.35
C ASP A 256 -4.45 -6.72 -13.42
N LEU A 257 -4.68 -7.80 -12.66
CA LEU A 257 -5.97 -8.47 -12.59
C LEU A 257 -7.05 -7.60 -11.96
N ALA A 258 -6.74 -6.87 -10.89
CA ALA A 258 -7.67 -5.96 -10.25
C ALA A 258 -8.12 -4.88 -11.25
N ARG A 259 -7.20 -4.37 -12.06
CA ARG A 259 -7.51 -3.40 -13.13
C ARG A 259 -8.33 -4.03 -14.26
N GLU A 260 -7.94 -5.21 -14.74
CA GLU A 260 -8.65 -5.96 -15.79
C GLU A 260 -10.09 -6.31 -15.38
N LEU A 261 -10.28 -6.60 -14.09
CA LEU A 261 -11.56 -7.00 -13.51
C LEU A 261 -12.33 -5.81 -12.90
N GLU A 262 -11.79 -4.58 -12.99
CA GLU A 262 -12.37 -3.35 -12.45
C GLU A 262 -12.70 -3.42 -10.96
N VAL A 263 -11.84 -4.09 -10.19
CA VAL A 263 -11.90 -4.10 -8.73
C VAL A 263 -11.55 -2.70 -8.20
N ARG A 264 -12.37 -2.17 -7.29
CA ARG A 264 -12.06 -0.92 -6.58
C ARG A 264 -11.04 -1.23 -5.49
N VAL A 265 -9.78 -0.94 -5.76
CA VAL A 265 -8.68 -1.10 -4.82
C VAL A 265 -8.53 0.19 -4.02
N LEU A 266 -8.75 0.10 -2.71
CA LEU A 266 -8.76 1.21 -1.77
C LEU A 266 -7.63 1.08 -0.74
N GLU A 267 -6.84 2.13 -0.63
CA GLU A 267 -5.88 2.34 0.46
C GLU A 267 -6.55 3.04 1.65
N LEU A 268 -5.85 3.15 2.77
CA LEU A 268 -6.41 3.77 3.98
C LEU A 268 -6.83 5.24 3.74
N GLU A 269 -6.02 6.00 3.01
CA GLU A 269 -6.30 7.40 2.63
C GLU A 269 -7.57 7.53 1.79
N ASP A 270 -7.88 6.51 0.99
CA ASP A 270 -9.04 6.50 0.12
C ASP A 270 -10.37 6.48 0.92
N LEU A 271 -10.34 5.99 2.16
CA LEU A 271 -11.51 5.92 3.04
C LEU A 271 -11.96 7.29 3.55
N GLU A 272 -11.09 8.30 3.50
CA GLU A 272 -11.39 9.67 3.95
C GLU A 272 -12.08 10.51 2.88
N ARG A 273 -12.18 10.00 1.65
CA ARG A 273 -12.84 10.72 0.55
C ARG A 273 -14.33 10.92 0.80
N GLY A 274 -14.91 11.89 0.08
CA GLY A 274 -16.34 12.18 0.14
C GLY A 274 -17.23 11.13 -0.55
N GLU A 275 -16.67 10.28 -1.41
CA GLU A 275 -17.38 9.25 -2.15
C GLU A 275 -16.48 8.04 -2.44
N LEU A 276 -17.11 6.90 -2.80
CA LEU A 276 -16.41 5.67 -3.16
C LEU A 276 -15.53 5.91 -4.41
N PRO A 277 -14.20 5.79 -4.31
CA PRO A 277 -13.30 6.06 -5.42
C PRO A 277 -13.55 5.17 -6.63
N THR A 278 -13.31 5.73 -7.82
CA THR A 278 -13.32 4.95 -9.06
C THR A 278 -12.14 3.97 -9.09
N PRO A 279 -12.27 2.81 -9.75
CA PRO A 279 -11.15 1.91 -9.97
C PRO A 279 -9.92 2.64 -10.53
N LYS A 280 -8.72 2.22 -10.09
CA LYS A 280 -7.44 2.74 -10.61
C LYS A 280 -7.24 2.28 -12.06
N VAL A 281 -7.87 2.97 -13.01
CA VAL A 281 -7.60 2.80 -14.44
C VAL A 281 -6.19 3.32 -14.71
N ALA A 282 -5.45 2.64 -15.60
CA ALA A 282 -4.08 3.00 -15.93
C ALA A 282 -3.97 4.51 -16.24
N LYS A 283 -3.23 5.24 -15.40
CA LYS A 283 -2.81 6.61 -15.73
C LYS A 283 -1.75 6.50 -16.83
N PRO A 284 -1.83 7.32 -17.90
CA PRO A 284 -0.69 7.47 -18.79
C PRO A 284 0.45 8.12 -17.99
N ALA A 285 1.46 7.34 -17.60
CA ALA A 285 2.78 7.82 -17.18
C ALA A 285 3.39 8.78 -18.22
N ALA A 286 4.05 9.83 -17.74
CA ALA A 286 4.63 10.88 -18.57
C ALA A 286 5.82 10.40 -19.45
N GLU A 287 6.33 9.20 -19.20
CA GLU A 287 7.45 8.63 -19.94
C GLU A 287 6.95 7.92 -21.21
N LEU A 288 6.84 8.69 -22.28
CA LEU A 288 6.34 8.29 -23.60
C LEU A 288 7.07 7.10 -24.27
N HIS A 289 8.13 6.54 -23.67
CA HIS A 289 9.05 5.62 -24.35
C HIS A 289 9.12 4.20 -23.76
N GLU A 290 8.40 3.89 -22.68
CA GLU A 290 8.41 2.55 -22.08
C GLU A 290 7.06 1.80 -22.18
N TRP A 291 6.16 2.29 -23.02
CA TRP A 291 4.83 1.69 -23.17
C TRP A 291 4.85 0.41 -24.00
N LYS A 292 4.69 -0.73 -23.32
CA LYS A 292 3.64 -1.64 -23.79
C LYS A 292 2.34 -0.86 -23.69
N LEU A 293 1.68 -0.59 -24.82
CA LEU A 293 0.26 -0.23 -24.85
C LEU A 293 -0.44 -1.24 -23.94
N GLN A 294 -0.76 -0.84 -22.71
CA GLN A 294 -1.60 -1.64 -21.83
C GLN A 294 -2.94 -1.66 -22.54
N TYR A 295 -3.17 -2.77 -23.23
CA TYR A 295 -4.37 -3.14 -23.94
C TYR A 295 -5.56 -2.53 -23.21
N ARG A 296 -6.42 -1.78 -23.90
CA ARG A 296 -7.65 -1.27 -23.30
C ARG A 296 -8.55 -2.47 -23.05
N VAL A 297 -8.33 -3.15 -21.94
CA VAL A 297 -8.96 -4.43 -21.57
C VAL A 297 -10.47 -4.36 -21.78
N ARG A 298 -11.07 -3.20 -21.46
CA ARG A 298 -12.49 -2.89 -21.68
C ARG A 298 -12.99 -3.05 -23.12
N GLU A 299 -12.21 -2.63 -24.12
CA GLU A 299 -12.61 -2.72 -25.53
C GLU A 299 -12.76 -4.18 -25.99
N ASN A 300 -12.13 -5.14 -25.30
CA ASN A 300 -12.19 -6.56 -25.62
C ASN A 300 -12.88 -7.41 -24.53
N ARG A 301 -13.27 -6.81 -23.40
CA ARG A 301 -13.83 -7.52 -22.23
C ARG A 301 -15.22 -8.10 -22.51
N GLY A 302 -15.99 -7.51 -23.42
CA GLY A 302 -17.31 -8.02 -23.82
C GLY A 302 -17.27 -9.15 -24.86
N ASP A 303 -16.11 -9.33 -25.47
CA ASP A 303 -15.90 -10.21 -26.61
C ASP A 303 -15.51 -11.61 -26.11
N LEU A 304 -16.51 -12.46 -25.95
CA LEU A 304 -16.28 -13.86 -25.61
C LEU A 304 -15.29 -14.51 -26.58
N PRO A 305 -14.44 -15.47 -26.16
CA PRO A 305 -13.65 -16.26 -27.10
C PRO A 305 -14.54 -16.85 -28.19
N TRP A 306 -14.03 -16.96 -29.42
CA TRP A 306 -14.84 -17.36 -30.59
C TRP A 306 -15.69 -18.62 -30.37
N LEU A 307 -15.19 -19.58 -29.60
CA LEU A 307 -15.92 -20.80 -29.23
C LEU A 307 -17.23 -20.51 -28.47
N PHE A 308 -17.27 -19.46 -27.66
CA PHE A 308 -18.42 -19.04 -26.86
C PHE A 308 -19.30 -17.98 -27.56
N ARG A 309 -18.87 -17.42 -28.72
CA ARG A 309 -19.64 -16.44 -29.51
C ARG A 309 -20.81 -17.04 -30.30
N ARG A 310 -20.92 -18.37 -30.36
CA ARG A 310 -21.86 -19.07 -31.25
C ARG A 310 -23.33 -18.95 -30.83
N GLU A 311 -23.62 -18.41 -29.66
CA GLU A 311 -24.98 -18.10 -29.23
C GLU A 311 -25.28 -16.61 -29.44
N PRO A 312 -26.19 -16.26 -30.37
CA PRO A 312 -26.63 -14.88 -30.57
C PRO A 312 -27.17 -14.31 -29.26
N GLY A 313 -26.72 -13.12 -28.87
CA GLY A 313 -27.18 -12.43 -27.65
C GLY A 313 -26.31 -12.65 -26.41
N LYS A 314 -25.41 -13.64 -26.37
CA LYS A 314 -24.45 -13.79 -25.25
C LYS A 314 -23.35 -12.73 -25.34
N ARG A 315 -23.45 -11.71 -24.49
CA ARG A 315 -22.36 -10.76 -24.21
C ARG A 315 -21.76 -11.09 -22.85
N PHE A 316 -20.44 -11.11 -22.75
CA PHE A 316 -19.81 -11.21 -21.44
C PHE A 316 -19.93 -9.85 -20.73
N SER A 317 -20.49 -9.86 -19.54
CA SER A 317 -20.30 -8.77 -18.59
C SER A 317 -19.76 -9.34 -17.30
N TYR A 318 -18.84 -8.59 -16.70
CA TYR A 318 -18.33 -8.93 -15.39
C TYR A 318 -19.36 -8.74 -14.28
N VAL A 319 -20.30 -7.79 -14.41
CA VAL A 319 -21.41 -7.68 -13.47
C VAL A 319 -22.68 -8.16 -14.18
N PRO A 320 -23.26 -9.29 -13.77
CA PRO A 320 -24.48 -9.80 -14.40
C PRO A 320 -25.63 -8.77 -14.36
N GLY A 321 -26.30 -8.56 -15.49
CA GLY A 321 -27.40 -7.58 -15.63
C GLY A 321 -26.96 -6.19 -16.06
N PHE A 322 -25.66 -5.91 -16.07
CA PHE A 322 -25.10 -4.63 -16.50
C PHE A 322 -24.14 -4.82 -17.65
N LYS A 323 -23.96 -3.83 -18.51
CA LYS A 323 -22.88 -3.79 -19.50
C LYS A 323 -21.99 -2.57 -19.25
N PRO A 324 -20.66 -2.69 -19.41
CA PRO A 324 -19.78 -1.54 -19.29
C PRO A 324 -20.08 -0.53 -20.42
N VAL A 325 -20.05 0.77 -20.09
CA VAL A 325 -20.32 1.85 -21.06
C VAL A 325 -19.18 2.87 -21.04
N GLY A 326 -18.93 3.48 -22.19
CA GLY A 326 -17.95 4.56 -22.31
C GLY A 326 -16.52 4.09 -22.04
N LYS A 327 -15.66 5.06 -21.72
CA LYS A 327 -14.25 4.82 -21.38
C LYS A 327 -14.01 4.75 -19.87
N ASP A 328 -14.92 5.34 -19.09
CA ASP A 328 -14.85 5.47 -17.62
C ASP A 328 -15.57 4.32 -16.92
N CYS A 329 -15.35 4.10 -15.62
CA CYS A 329 -15.84 2.96 -14.84
C CYS A 329 -17.38 2.83 -14.65
N GLU A 330 -18.15 3.39 -15.59
CA GLU A 330 -19.60 3.40 -15.67
C GLU A 330 -20.16 2.11 -16.28
N TYR A 331 -21.38 1.77 -15.87
CA TYR A 331 -22.14 0.62 -16.31
C TYR A 331 -23.59 1.05 -16.52
N GLU A 332 -24.26 0.48 -17.51
CA GLU A 332 -25.71 0.66 -17.68
C GLU A 332 -26.42 -0.71 -17.60
N PRO A 333 -27.66 -0.75 -17.10
CA PRO A 333 -28.49 -1.94 -17.16
C PRO A 333 -28.58 -2.48 -18.59
N ILE A 334 -28.63 -3.81 -18.72
CA ILE A 334 -28.95 -4.45 -19.99
C ILE A 334 -30.48 -4.45 -20.10
N ASP A 335 -31.03 -3.72 -21.07
CA ASP A 335 -32.46 -3.76 -21.40
C ASP A 335 -32.81 -5.17 -21.92
N ASP A 336 -33.42 -5.99 -21.06
CA ASP A 336 -34.02 -7.28 -21.46
C ASP A 336 -35.54 -7.15 -21.43
N PRO A 337 -36.24 -7.23 -22.59
CA PRO A 337 -37.69 -7.05 -22.65
C PRO A 337 -38.50 -8.16 -21.94
N ASP A 338 -37.86 -9.24 -21.46
CA ASP A 338 -38.50 -10.34 -20.73
C ASP A 338 -38.27 -10.30 -19.20
N ASP A 339 -37.55 -9.30 -18.66
CA ASP A 339 -37.29 -9.18 -17.22
C ASP A 339 -37.53 -7.74 -16.71
N ASP A 340 -38.79 -7.30 -16.74
CA ASP A 340 -39.27 -6.02 -16.17
C ASP A 340 -39.11 -5.93 -14.63
N THR A 341 -38.38 -6.85 -14.01
CA THR A 341 -38.08 -6.85 -12.58
C THR A 341 -36.59 -7.07 -12.38
N HIS A 342 -35.83 -6.01 -12.08
CA HIS A 342 -34.45 -6.17 -11.64
C HIS A 342 -34.39 -7.21 -10.49
N PRO A 343 -33.70 -8.36 -10.61
CA PRO A 343 -33.83 -9.45 -9.64
C PRO A 343 -33.32 -9.13 -8.21
N ALA A 344 -32.67 -7.98 -8.01
CA ALA A 344 -32.33 -7.48 -6.67
C ALA A 344 -33.35 -6.49 -6.07
N ALA A 345 -34.43 -6.16 -6.78
CA ALA A 345 -35.54 -5.33 -6.28
C ALA A 345 -36.69 -6.18 -5.69
N GLY A 346 -36.59 -7.50 -5.79
CA GLY A 346 -37.65 -8.44 -5.42
C GLY A 346 -37.27 -9.42 -4.33
N HIS A 347 -36.62 -9.00 -3.24
CA HIS A 347 -36.56 -9.74 -1.97
C HIS A 347 -36.43 -8.82 -0.77
#